data_AF-A0A7S3BV98-F1
#
_entry.id   AF-A0A7S3BV98-F1
#
_cell.length_a   1.000
_cell.length_b   1.000
_cell.length_c   1.000
_cell.angle_alpha   90.00
_cell.angle_beta   90.00
_cell.angle_gamma   90.00
#
_symmetry.space_group_name_H-M   'P 1'
#
loop_
_entity.id
_entity.type
_entity.pdbx_description
1 polymer ?
#
loop_
_entity_poly.entity_id
_entity_poly.type
_entity_poly.pdbx_seq_one_letter_code
_entity_poly.pdbx_strand_id
1 'polypeptide(L)'
;LQLLCPSLHTVCVPCMLTPSTDPERRTDLERGVDTPTMQSEVVFRDLDEADLPSVKELHRALFPVQYSDSFYTRLFAEGYFCLVGEFEGEVIAVASARAVDQNGQEARDAYIMTLGVREDYRRLHLGSRSMDAILELLRERTKAPLRRPP
;
A
#
# COMPACT_ATOMS: atom_id res chain seq x y z
N LEU A 1 34.97 17.24 -46.48
CA LEU A 1 35.08 16.73 -45.09
C LEU A 1 35.16 15.21 -45.16
N GLN A 2 36.18 14.64 -44.54
CA GLN A 2 36.43 13.20 -44.48
C GLN A 2 35.28 12.45 -43.81
N LEU A 3 34.67 11.54 -44.56
CA LEU A 3 33.91 10.40 -44.06
C LEU A 3 34.91 9.26 -43.81
N LEU A 4 35.07 8.85 -42.56
CA LEU A 4 35.86 7.69 -42.16
C LEU A 4 35.04 6.91 -41.13
N CYS A 5 34.26 5.95 -41.62
CA CYS A 5 33.80 4.79 -40.86
C CYS A 5 34.50 3.56 -41.45
N PRO A 6 35.42 2.91 -40.71
CA PRO A 6 35.91 1.61 -41.09
C PRO A 6 35.05 0.49 -40.51
N SER A 7 35.03 -0.57 -41.30
CA SER A 7 34.21 -1.77 -41.25
C SER A 7 34.73 -2.88 -40.32
N LEU A 8 33.81 -3.83 -40.07
CA LEU A 8 33.99 -5.29 -40.01
C LEU A 8 34.16 -5.99 -38.65
N HIS A 9 33.50 -7.18 -38.60
CA HIS A 9 33.45 -8.24 -37.57
C HIS A 9 32.31 -8.04 -36.56
N THR A 10 31.32 -8.93 -36.38
CA THR A 10 31.31 -10.39 -36.46
C THR A 10 29.91 -10.91 -36.78
N VAL A 11 29.89 -12.01 -37.52
CA VAL A 11 28.74 -12.72 -38.07
C VAL A 11 27.93 -13.45 -36.98
N CYS A 12 26.63 -13.47 -37.22
CA CYS A 12 25.55 -14.15 -36.52
C CYS A 12 25.85 -15.63 -36.20
N VAL A 13 25.64 -16.05 -34.95
CA VAL A 13 25.74 -17.44 -34.49
C VAL A 13 24.56 -18.27 -35.03
N PRO A 14 24.79 -19.45 -35.61
CA PRO A 14 23.72 -20.27 -36.18
C PRO A 14 22.98 -21.07 -35.09
N CYS A 15 21.66 -20.99 -35.16
CA CYS A 15 20.71 -21.83 -34.44
C CYS A 15 20.70 -23.22 -35.12
N MET A 16 21.15 -24.26 -34.42
CA MET A 16 21.04 -25.66 -34.84
C MET A 16 20.62 -26.51 -33.63
N LEU A 17 19.49 -27.20 -33.79
CA LEU A 17 18.92 -28.20 -32.89
C LEU A 17 19.83 -29.43 -32.76
N THR A 18 19.81 -30.10 -31.60
CA THR A 18 19.36 -31.51 -31.48
C THR A 18 19.29 -31.97 -30.01
N PRO A 19 18.54 -33.04 -29.70
CA PRO A 19 18.11 -33.44 -28.35
C PRO A 19 18.99 -34.53 -27.73
N SER A 20 19.02 -34.62 -26.40
CA SER A 20 19.54 -35.78 -25.68
C SER A 20 18.69 -36.10 -24.44
N THR A 21 17.99 -37.22 -24.49
CA THR A 21 17.55 -38.06 -23.37
C THR A 21 18.73 -38.47 -22.48
N ASP A 22 18.62 -38.36 -21.14
CA ASP A 22 18.34 -39.47 -20.19
C ASP A 22 18.55 -39.00 -18.70
N PRO A 23 18.34 -39.78 -17.62
CA PRO A 23 17.21 -39.65 -16.70
C PRO A 23 17.61 -39.44 -15.21
N GLU A 24 16.58 -39.25 -14.36
CA GLU A 24 16.54 -39.41 -12.89
C GLU A 24 17.84 -39.35 -12.06
N ARG A 25 17.97 -38.32 -11.20
CA ARG A 25 18.35 -38.53 -9.79
C ARG A 25 18.19 -37.30 -8.90
N ARG A 26 17.42 -37.48 -7.81
CA ARG A 26 17.63 -36.95 -6.43
C ARG A 26 17.73 -35.43 -6.28
N THR A 27 17.05 -34.78 -5.35
CA THR A 27 16.36 -35.17 -4.11
C THR A 27 15.54 -33.96 -3.72
N ASP A 28 14.46 -34.22 -3.00
CA ASP A 28 13.62 -33.27 -2.29
C ASP A 28 14.44 -32.12 -1.67
N LEU A 29 14.23 -30.88 -2.15
CA LEU A 29 14.71 -29.69 -1.46
C LEU A 29 13.53 -28.76 -1.19
N GLU A 30 13.05 -28.93 0.04
CA GLU A 30 12.58 -27.88 0.94
C GLU A 30 11.25 -27.20 0.57
N ARG A 31 10.20 -27.82 1.11
CA ARG A 31 9.00 -27.15 1.60
C ARG A 31 9.47 -26.05 2.56
N GLY A 32 9.56 -24.82 2.05
CA GLY A 32 9.97 -23.65 2.82
C GLY A 32 9.15 -23.55 4.10
N VAL A 33 9.86 -23.45 5.22
CA VAL A 33 9.29 -23.03 6.49
C VAL A 33 8.86 -21.59 6.29
N ASP A 34 7.54 -21.35 6.28
CA ASP A 34 6.97 -20.01 6.21
C ASP A 34 7.44 -19.21 7.43
N THR A 35 8.50 -18.41 7.24
CA THR A 35 8.88 -17.41 8.22
C THR A 35 7.82 -16.31 8.11
N PRO A 36 7.06 -15.99 9.18
CA PRO A 36 6.13 -14.88 9.13
C PRO A 36 6.96 -13.63 8.79
N THR A 37 6.75 -13.13 7.58
CA THR A 37 7.39 -11.91 7.12
C THR A 37 6.63 -10.79 7.81
N MET A 38 7.31 -9.83 8.47
CA MET A 38 6.70 -8.73 9.27
C MET A 38 5.41 -8.12 8.68
N GLN A 39 5.27 -8.15 7.35
CA GLN A 39 4.04 -7.79 6.64
C GLN A 39 2.79 -8.52 7.18
N SER A 40 2.82 -9.83 7.42
CA SER A 40 1.65 -10.58 7.92
C SER A 40 1.25 -10.20 9.35
N GLU A 41 2.14 -9.58 10.10
CA GLU A 41 1.93 -9.23 11.51
C GLU A 41 1.34 -7.83 11.69
N VAL A 42 1.46 -6.95 10.68
CA VAL A 42 0.83 -5.62 10.75
C VAL A 42 -0.69 -5.76 10.64
N VAL A 43 -1.40 -5.31 11.67
CA VAL A 43 -2.86 -5.34 11.74
C VAL A 43 -3.41 -3.95 11.43
N PHE A 44 -4.33 -3.87 10.47
CA PHE A 44 -5.08 -2.63 10.20
C PHE A 44 -6.39 -2.66 10.97
N ARG A 45 -6.65 -1.62 11.77
CA ARG A 45 -7.85 -1.47 12.58
C ARG A 45 -8.34 -0.03 12.58
N ASP A 46 -9.59 0.17 12.98
CA ASP A 46 -10.16 1.50 13.20
C ASP A 46 -9.33 2.30 14.21
N LEU A 47 -9.27 3.61 13.98
CA LEU A 47 -8.63 4.56 14.89
C LEU A 47 -9.35 4.58 16.25
N ASP A 48 -8.59 4.45 17.33
CA ASP A 48 -9.05 4.70 18.70
C ASP A 48 -8.57 6.09 19.19
N GLU A 49 -9.23 6.64 20.21
CA GLU A 49 -8.79 7.88 20.86
C GLU A 49 -7.38 7.75 21.48
N ALA A 50 -7.04 6.56 21.99
CA ALA A 50 -5.74 6.26 22.56
C ALA A 50 -4.59 6.37 21.53
N ASP A 51 -4.88 6.22 20.23
CA ASP A 51 -3.88 6.29 19.17
C ASP A 51 -3.54 7.73 18.75
N LEU A 52 -4.37 8.71 19.12
CA LEU A 52 -4.21 10.10 18.67
C LEU A 52 -2.82 10.70 18.90
N PRO A 53 -2.16 10.49 20.05
CA PRO A 53 -0.78 10.96 20.25
C PRO A 53 0.18 10.39 19.21
N SER A 54 0.12 9.07 18.98
CA SER A 54 0.97 8.35 18.02
C SER A 54 0.68 8.78 16.57
N VAL A 55 -0.60 8.97 16.23
CA VAL A 55 -1.01 9.46 14.89
C VAL A 55 -0.55 10.89 14.65
N LYS A 56 -0.64 11.78 15.65
CA LYS A 56 -0.12 13.15 15.57
C LYS A 56 1.39 13.17 15.34
N GLU A 57 2.12 12.33 16.06
CA GLU A 57 3.57 12.19 15.88
C GLU A 57 3.91 11.65 14.49
N LEU A 58 3.23 10.59 14.07
CA LEU A 58 3.42 10.00 12.75
C LEU A 58 3.11 11.00 11.63
N HIS A 59 2.03 11.78 11.74
CA HIS A 59 1.72 12.83 10.76
C HIS A 59 2.81 13.90 10.65
N ARG A 60 3.37 14.35 11.78
CA ARG A 60 4.48 15.33 11.77
C ARG A 60 5.73 14.78 11.11
N ALA A 61 6.01 13.48 11.30
CA ALA A 61 7.14 12.81 10.67
C ALA A 61 6.93 12.58 9.17
N LEU A 62 5.69 12.28 8.75
CA LEU A 62 5.39 11.90 7.37
C LEU A 62 5.04 13.07 6.45
N PHE A 63 4.47 14.15 6.98
CA PHE A 63 3.94 15.24 6.17
C PHE A 63 4.52 16.59 6.60
N PRO A 64 4.89 17.47 5.64
CA PRO A 64 5.35 18.82 5.96
C PRO A 64 4.22 19.74 6.45
N VAL A 65 2.97 19.29 6.41
CA VAL A 65 1.78 20.04 6.79
C VAL A 65 1.43 19.76 8.24
N GLN A 66 1.16 20.82 9.01
CA GLN A 66 0.66 20.71 10.38
C GLN A 66 -0.87 20.69 10.38
N TYR A 67 -1.44 19.59 10.85
CA TYR A 67 -2.89 19.45 11.04
C TYR A 67 -3.32 20.08 12.36
N SER A 68 -4.49 20.73 12.38
CA SER A 68 -5.09 21.31 13.58
C SER A 68 -5.72 20.24 14.49
N ASP A 69 -5.94 20.55 15.77
CA ASP A 69 -6.68 19.63 16.66
C ASP A 69 -8.09 19.32 16.14
N SER A 70 -8.74 20.29 15.49
CA SER A 70 -10.05 20.08 14.85
C SER A 70 -10.04 19.08 13.71
N PHE A 71 -8.90 18.87 13.04
CA PHE A 71 -8.75 17.79 12.07
C PHE A 71 -8.85 16.43 12.76
N TYR A 72 -8.13 16.25 13.86
CA TYR A 72 -8.12 14.98 14.62
C TYR A 72 -9.47 14.69 15.27
N THR A 73 -10.14 15.70 15.83
CA THR A 73 -11.50 15.53 16.36
C THR A 73 -12.49 15.08 15.28
N ARG A 74 -12.33 15.56 14.04
CA ARG A 74 -13.21 15.17 12.93
C ARG A 74 -13.02 13.74 12.48
N LEU A 75 -11.89 13.09 12.76
CA LEU A 75 -11.66 11.70 12.35
C LEU A 75 -12.67 10.72 12.96
N PHE A 76 -13.32 11.08 14.06
CA PHE A 76 -14.36 10.29 14.74
C PHE A 76 -15.79 10.69 14.36
N ALA A 77 -15.97 11.71 13.50
CA ALA A 77 -17.28 12.18 13.09
C ALA A 77 -17.88 11.30 11.98
N GLU A 78 -19.22 11.33 11.84
CA GLU A 78 -19.90 10.61 10.75
C GLU A 78 -19.38 11.05 9.37
N GLY A 79 -19.19 10.07 8.49
CA GLY A 79 -18.64 10.30 7.14
C GLY A 79 -17.11 10.43 7.09
N TYR A 80 -16.42 10.36 8.24
CA TYR A 80 -14.97 10.25 8.32
C TYR A 80 -14.58 8.80 8.65
N PHE A 81 -13.48 8.37 8.04
CA PHE A 81 -12.96 7.02 8.15
C PHE A 81 -11.47 7.12 8.40
N CYS A 82 -10.98 6.43 9.43
CA CYS A 82 -9.56 6.41 9.75
C CYS A 82 -9.15 5.03 10.24
N LEU A 83 -8.07 4.52 9.65
CA LEU A 83 -7.41 3.27 10.00
C LEU A 83 -5.98 3.56 10.45
N VAL A 84 -5.55 2.79 11.45
CA VAL A 84 -4.15 2.70 11.85
C VAL A 84 -3.61 1.31 11.54
N GLY A 85 -2.36 1.24 11.09
CA GLY A 85 -1.61 -0.01 10.99
C GLY A 85 -0.74 -0.15 12.22
N GLU A 86 -1.00 -1.19 13.01
CA GLU A 86 -0.31 -1.50 14.25
C GLU A 86 0.66 -2.67 14.04
N PHE A 87 1.85 -2.55 14.59
CA PHE A 87 2.85 -3.61 14.66
C PHE A 87 3.50 -3.57 16.04
N GLU A 88 3.46 -4.68 16.78
CA GLU A 88 4.02 -4.78 18.14
C GLU A 88 3.54 -3.67 19.11
N GLY A 89 2.29 -3.21 18.98
CA GLY A 89 1.71 -2.15 19.80
C GLY A 89 2.06 -0.73 19.35
N GLU A 90 2.82 -0.56 18.27
CA GLU A 90 3.15 0.75 17.70
C GLU A 90 2.33 1.06 16.44
N VAL A 91 1.87 2.31 16.32
CA VAL A 91 1.23 2.81 15.10
C VAL A 91 2.30 3.16 14.06
N ILE A 92 2.39 2.35 13.01
CA ILE A 92 3.38 2.48 11.94
C ILE A 92 2.79 2.94 10.60
N ALA A 93 1.46 2.91 10.46
CA ALA A 93 0.77 3.37 9.26
C ALA A 93 -0.55 4.05 9.61
N VAL A 94 -1.00 4.95 8.72
CA VAL A 94 -2.28 5.65 8.85
C VAL A 94 -2.91 5.84 7.48
N ALA A 95 -4.21 5.59 7.39
CA ALA A 95 -5.04 5.92 6.24
C ALA A 95 -6.30 6.62 6.74
N SER A 96 -6.63 7.78 6.20
CA SER A 96 -7.88 8.47 6.51
C SER A 96 -8.57 8.92 5.22
N ALA A 97 -9.90 8.91 5.25
CA ALA A 97 -10.75 9.29 4.15
C ALA A 97 -12.02 9.97 4.66
N ARG A 98 -12.66 10.73 3.78
CA ARG A 98 -13.98 11.31 4.05
C ARG A 98 -14.91 11.04 2.88
N ALA A 99 -16.08 10.50 3.19
CA ALA A 99 -17.19 10.35 2.27
C ALA A 99 -17.86 11.71 2.04
N VAL A 100 -18.22 11.99 0.78
CA VAL A 100 -18.76 13.28 0.35
C VAL A 100 -20.21 13.10 -0.06
N ASP A 101 -21.12 13.58 0.78
CA ASP A 101 -22.53 13.73 0.43
C ASP A 101 -22.70 14.87 -0.57
N GLN A 102 -23.44 14.62 -1.65
CA GLN A 102 -23.77 15.63 -2.66
C GLN A 102 -25.22 16.07 -2.49
N ASN A 103 -25.44 17.31 -2.05
CA ASN A 103 -26.78 17.93 -1.97
C ASN A 103 -27.81 17.12 -1.17
N GLY A 104 -27.40 16.52 -0.05
CA GLY A 104 -28.28 15.69 0.80
C GLY A 104 -28.56 14.30 0.23
N GLN A 105 -27.86 13.91 -0.83
CA GLN A 105 -27.85 12.53 -1.34
C GLN A 105 -26.72 11.74 -0.66
N GLU A 106 -26.94 10.43 -0.56
CA GLU A 106 -25.95 9.49 -0.01
C GLU A 106 -24.58 9.65 -0.68
N ALA A 107 -23.52 9.69 0.12
CA ALA A 107 -22.16 9.80 -0.36
C ALA A 107 -21.82 8.72 -1.40
N ARG A 108 -21.42 9.19 -2.58
CA ARG A 108 -21.00 8.36 -3.72
C ARG A 108 -19.53 8.56 -4.06
N ASP A 109 -18.90 9.58 -3.48
CA ASP A 109 -17.51 9.93 -3.70
C ASP A 109 -16.82 9.99 -2.33
N ALA A 110 -15.54 9.63 -2.27
CA ALA A 110 -14.72 9.76 -1.07
C ALA A 110 -13.34 10.28 -1.45
N TYR A 111 -12.73 11.10 -0.59
CA TYR A 111 -11.36 11.55 -0.79
C TYR A 111 -10.46 11.05 0.34
N ILE A 112 -9.26 10.60 -0.04
CA ILE A 112 -8.20 10.29 0.91
C ILE A 112 -7.69 11.60 1.50
N MET A 113 -7.69 11.68 2.83
CA MET A 113 -7.20 12.82 3.59
C MET A 113 -5.72 12.65 3.91
N THR A 114 -5.34 11.50 4.45
CA THR A 114 -3.94 11.15 4.73
C THR A 114 -3.70 9.70 4.38
N LEU A 115 -2.56 9.38 3.79
CA LEU A 115 -2.10 8.01 3.61
C LEU A 115 -0.59 7.98 3.81
N GLY A 116 -0.12 7.17 4.74
CA GLY A 116 1.28 7.19 5.11
C GLY A 116 1.73 5.98 5.89
N VAL A 117 3.01 5.63 5.70
CA VAL A 117 3.71 4.54 6.40
C VAL A 117 5.05 5.10 6.91
N ARG A 118 5.38 4.80 8.17
CA ARG A 118 6.64 5.14 8.82
C ARG A 118 7.82 4.67 7.97
N GLU A 119 8.87 5.48 7.91
CA GLU A 119 9.91 5.36 6.88
C GLU A 119 10.61 3.99 6.85
N ASP A 120 10.90 3.47 8.03
CA ASP A 120 11.50 2.16 8.30
C ASP A 120 10.59 0.96 7.91
N TYR A 121 9.29 1.19 7.69
CA TYR A 121 8.33 0.17 7.23
C TYR A 121 7.88 0.38 5.77
N ARG A 122 8.50 1.32 5.05
CA ARG A 122 8.21 1.52 3.62
C ARG A 122 8.75 0.36 2.80
N ARG A 123 8.24 0.22 1.56
CA ARG A 123 8.59 -0.85 0.62
C ARG A 123 8.21 -2.27 1.09
N LEU A 124 7.37 -2.37 2.13
CA LEU A 124 6.78 -3.61 2.64
C LEU A 124 5.30 -3.78 2.25
N HIS A 125 4.85 -3.13 1.16
CA HIS A 125 3.46 -3.13 0.68
C HIS A 125 2.38 -2.65 1.67
N LEU A 126 2.77 -2.08 2.82
CA LEU A 126 1.81 -1.55 3.81
C LEU A 126 0.97 -0.37 3.27
N GLY A 127 1.52 0.42 2.35
CA GLY A 127 0.77 1.50 1.69
C GLY A 127 -0.38 0.97 0.81
N SER A 128 -0.14 -0.11 0.08
CA SER A 128 -1.19 -0.77 -0.71
C SER A 128 -2.22 -1.44 0.20
N ARG A 129 -1.76 -2.16 1.23
CA ARG A 129 -2.65 -2.81 2.20
C ARG A 129 -3.54 -1.84 2.97
N SER A 130 -2.99 -0.69 3.39
CA SER A 130 -3.78 0.36 4.05
C SER A 130 -4.79 1.01 3.10
N MET A 131 -4.43 1.18 1.82
CA MET A 131 -5.36 1.62 0.79
C MET A 131 -6.50 0.61 0.58
N ASP A 132 -6.19 -0.68 0.46
CA ASP A 132 -7.20 -1.72 0.30
C ASP A 132 -8.14 -1.78 1.51
N ALA A 133 -7.57 -1.71 2.72
CA ALA A 133 -8.34 -1.72 3.97
C ALA A 133 -9.30 -0.52 4.07
N ILE A 134 -8.86 0.70 3.73
CA ILE A 134 -9.75 1.87 3.81
C ILE A 134 -10.81 1.87 2.71
N LEU A 135 -10.50 1.33 1.53
CA LEU A 135 -11.50 1.16 0.47
C LEU A 135 -12.57 0.15 0.87
N GLU A 136 -12.19 -0.94 1.53
CA GLU A 136 -13.14 -1.92 2.04
C GLU A 136 -14.02 -1.33 3.14
N LEU A 137 -13.40 -0.64 4.10
CA LEU A 137 -14.11 0.09 5.16
C LEU A 137 -15.16 1.05 4.60
N LEU A 138 -14.79 1.82 3.57
CA LEU A 138 -15.72 2.73 2.92
C LEU A 138 -16.87 1.96 2.27
N ARG A 139 -16.61 0.89 1.51
CA ARG A 139 -17.66 0.09 0.85
C ARG A 139 -18.66 -0.50 1.84
N GLU A 140 -18.18 -0.96 2.99
CA GLU A 140 -19.01 -1.57 4.03
C GLU A 140 -19.89 -0.55 4.75
N ARG A 141 -19.37 0.67 4.97
CA ARG A 141 -19.99 1.65 5.88
C ARG A 141 -20.66 2.83 5.17
N THR A 142 -20.42 3.03 3.88
CA THR A 142 -21.18 4.01 3.09
C THR A 142 -22.52 3.43 2.64
N LYS A 143 -23.59 4.22 2.75
CA LYS A 143 -24.97 3.80 2.39
C LYS A 143 -25.13 3.51 0.90
N ALA A 144 -24.41 4.25 0.06
CA ALA A 144 -24.41 4.07 -1.38
C ALA A 144 -23.07 3.49 -1.87
N PRO A 145 -23.07 2.72 -2.97
CA PRO A 145 -21.82 2.26 -3.58
C PRO A 145 -21.02 3.45 -4.11
N LEU A 146 -19.73 3.48 -3.78
CA LEU A 146 -18.80 4.48 -4.30
C LEU A 146 -18.71 4.41 -5.83
N ARG A 147 -18.64 5.58 -6.46
CA ARG A 147 -18.34 5.71 -7.88
C ARG A 147 -16.92 5.22 -8.15
N ARG A 148 -16.76 4.44 -9.21
CA ARG A 148 -15.43 4.15 -9.73
C ARG A 148 -14.95 5.37 -10.51
N PRO A 149 -13.67 5.75 -10.40
CA PRO A 149 -13.09 6.75 -11.28
C PRO A 149 -13.27 6.30 -12.75
N PRO A 150 -13.48 7.26 -13.68
CA PRO A 150 -13.66 7.00 -15.10
C PRO A 150 -12.43 6.35 -15.76
#